data_AF-A0A6L5EWP2-F1
#
_entry.id   AF-A0A6L5EWP2-F1
#
_cell.length_a   1.000
_cell.length_b   1.000
_cell.length_c   1.000
_cell.angle_alpha   90.00
_cell.angle_beta   90.00
_cell.angle_gamma   90.00
#
_symmetry.space_group_name_H-M   'P 1'
#
loop_
_entity.id
_entity.type
_entity.pdbx_description
1 polymer ?
#
loop_
_entity_poly.entity_id
_entity_poly.type
_entity_poly.pdbx_seq_one_letter_code
_entity_poly.pdbx_strand_id
1 'polypeptide(L)'
;MRIAEARVFASSRSTFLVGKSTGPYPSLSVDTAGIGIVSQAGAVALLRTAEKTGLTRALSAAVAPWRKPSATHDPGKILLDLAVAVALGGDCLADIALLREQPAVFGRVASDPTVSRLITTLAADAGTVLSAIDRARAAARKHAWGHAGKLAPDHGIDATRPLIIDLDATLVTAHSEKEHA
;
A
#
# COMPACT_ATOMS: atom_id res chain seq x y z
N MET A 1 25.13 17.75 -7.55
CA MET A 1 24.03 16.99 -6.94
C MET A 1 22.87 17.96 -6.73
N ARG A 2 21.87 17.99 -7.62
CA ARG A 2 20.71 18.88 -7.48
C ARG A 2 19.64 18.13 -6.70
N ILE A 3 19.28 18.65 -5.53
CA ILE A 3 18.16 18.17 -4.73
C ILE A 3 16.89 18.51 -5.52
N ALA A 4 16.09 17.50 -5.87
CA ALA A 4 14.78 17.72 -6.48
C ALA A 4 13.81 18.09 -5.35
N GLU A 5 13.46 19.35 -5.27
CA GLU A 5 12.46 19.87 -4.33
C GLU A 5 11.06 19.69 -4.93
N ALA A 6 10.15 19.13 -4.14
CA ALA A 6 8.81 18.79 -4.60
C ALA A 6 7.74 19.32 -3.66
N ARG A 7 6.92 20.25 -4.18
CA ARG A 7 5.65 20.62 -3.54
C ARG A 7 4.61 19.51 -3.69
N VAL A 8 3.64 19.55 -2.79
CA VAL A 8 2.40 18.80 -2.87
C VAL A 8 1.28 19.78 -2.59
N PHE A 9 0.46 20.08 -3.60
CA PHE A 9 -0.78 20.81 -3.40
C PHE A 9 -1.99 19.87 -3.44
N ALA A 10 -2.90 20.02 -2.47
CA ALA A 10 -4.25 19.47 -2.55
C ALA A 10 -5.13 20.18 -3.61
N SER A 11 -4.66 21.30 -4.17
CA SER A 11 -5.25 21.98 -5.33
C SER A 11 -4.21 22.94 -5.94
N SER A 12 -3.97 22.80 -7.24
CA SER A 12 -2.98 23.58 -8.01
C SER A 12 -3.51 24.98 -8.36
N ARG A 13 -2.69 26.02 -8.18
CA ARG A 13 -2.82 27.34 -8.85
C ARG A 13 -2.02 27.36 -10.16
N SER A 14 -2.07 26.29 -10.94
CA SER A 14 -1.50 26.20 -12.29
C SER A 14 -2.61 25.89 -13.29
N THR A 15 -2.49 26.43 -14.50
CA THR A 15 -3.47 26.31 -15.60
C THR A 15 -3.51 24.92 -16.25
N PHE A 16 -2.76 23.94 -15.75
CA PHE A 16 -2.90 22.54 -16.15
C PHE A 16 -3.97 21.85 -15.28
N LEU A 17 -5.04 21.38 -15.94
CA LEU A 17 -6.17 20.69 -15.32
C LEU A 17 -5.70 19.51 -14.45
N VAL A 18 -5.74 19.67 -13.13
CA VAL A 18 -5.51 18.57 -12.18
C VAL A 18 -6.77 17.72 -12.13
N GLY A 19 -6.68 16.48 -12.62
CA GLY A 19 -7.73 15.48 -12.41
C GLY A 19 -7.91 15.20 -10.92
N LYS A 20 -9.15 15.27 -10.43
CA LYS A 20 -9.49 14.87 -9.06
C LYS A 20 -8.99 13.44 -8.82
N SER A 21 -8.17 13.24 -7.79
CA SER A 21 -7.82 11.88 -7.34
C SER A 21 -9.11 11.16 -6.96
N THR A 22 -9.40 10.05 -7.63
CA THR A 22 -10.49 9.13 -7.27
C THR A 22 -10.05 8.09 -6.23
N GLY A 23 -8.78 8.13 -5.81
CA GLY A 23 -8.18 7.22 -4.84
C GLY A 23 -8.23 7.75 -3.41
N PRO A 24 -7.93 6.89 -2.41
CA PRO A 24 -7.93 7.30 -0.99
C PRO A 24 -6.76 8.22 -0.62
N TYR A 25 -5.82 8.47 -1.53
CA TYR A 25 -4.65 9.33 -1.34
C TYR A 25 -4.78 10.65 -2.13
N PRO A 26 -4.27 11.77 -1.58
CA PRO A 26 -4.20 13.04 -2.29
C PRO A 26 -3.51 12.95 -3.66
N SER A 27 -3.96 13.74 -4.62
CA SER A 27 -3.19 14.03 -5.84
C SER A 27 -2.01 14.94 -5.47
N LEU A 28 -0.83 14.63 -5.99
CA LEU A 28 0.39 15.41 -5.75
C LEU A 28 0.79 16.11 -7.04
N SER A 29 1.23 17.36 -6.94
CA SER A 29 1.77 18.15 -8.06
C SER A 29 3.11 18.74 -7.64
N VAL A 30 4.16 18.37 -8.38
CA VAL A 30 5.55 18.77 -8.13
C VAL A 30 5.88 20.00 -8.97
N ASP A 31 6.55 20.99 -8.36
CA ASP A 31 7.04 22.20 -9.03
C ASP A 31 8.46 22.52 -8.54
N THR A 32 9.24 23.18 -9.39
CA THR A 32 10.66 23.57 -9.23
C THR A 32 10.87 24.84 -8.40
N ALA A 33 9.81 25.47 -7.90
CA ALA A 33 9.88 26.72 -7.13
C ALA A 33 10.54 26.60 -5.74
N GLY A 34 10.90 25.39 -5.30
CA GLY A 34 11.78 25.16 -4.15
C GLY A 34 11.26 25.49 -2.75
N ILE A 35 9.93 25.51 -2.55
CA ILE A 35 9.33 25.83 -1.25
C ILE A 35 8.51 24.63 -0.76
N GLY A 36 8.92 23.98 0.33
CA GLY A 36 8.15 22.89 0.97
C GLY A 36 8.75 21.52 0.67
N ILE A 37 9.43 20.96 1.66
CA ILE A 37 10.11 19.66 1.60
C ILE A 37 9.16 18.60 2.15
N VAL A 38 9.09 17.46 1.45
CA VAL A 38 8.35 16.28 1.88
C VAL A 38 9.36 15.17 2.11
N SER A 39 9.53 14.77 3.37
CA SER A 39 10.24 13.53 3.70
C SER A 39 9.43 12.37 3.10
N GLN A 40 10.01 11.32 2.53
CA GLN A 40 9.23 10.20 1.93
C GLN A 40 8.55 10.45 0.56
N ALA A 41 9.09 11.33 -0.29
CA ALA A 41 8.64 11.44 -1.69
C ALA A 41 8.69 10.10 -2.46
N GLY A 42 9.58 9.17 -2.07
CA GLY A 42 9.64 7.81 -2.63
C GLY A 42 8.38 6.97 -2.40
N ALA A 43 7.62 7.24 -1.33
CA ALA A 43 6.37 6.54 -1.04
C ALA A 43 5.31 6.76 -2.12
N VAL A 44 5.39 7.88 -2.85
CA VAL A 44 4.46 8.23 -3.93
C VAL A 44 4.44 7.16 -5.01
N ALA A 45 5.60 6.59 -5.36
CA ALA A 45 5.67 5.52 -6.35
C ALA A 45 4.88 4.28 -5.89
N LEU A 46 4.96 3.94 -4.60
CA LEU A 46 4.19 2.84 -4.01
C LEU A 46 2.69 3.11 -4.05
N LEU A 47 2.26 4.31 -3.65
CA LEU A 47 0.86 4.72 -3.64
C LEU A 47 0.27 4.70 -5.07
N ARG A 48 0.98 5.27 -6.04
CA ARG A 48 0.54 5.27 -7.45
C ARG A 48 0.54 3.87 -8.04
N THR A 49 1.47 3.01 -7.66
CA THR A 49 1.46 1.60 -8.06
C THR A 49 0.23 0.88 -7.50
N ALA A 50 -0.09 1.07 -6.22
CA ALA A 50 -1.28 0.49 -5.59
C ALA A 50 -2.58 0.98 -6.26
N GLU A 51 -2.65 2.25 -6.67
CA GLU A 51 -3.80 2.79 -7.42
C GLU A 51 -3.88 2.22 -8.84
N LYS A 52 -2.78 2.20 -9.59
CA LYS A 52 -2.75 1.74 -10.99
C LYS A 52 -3.03 0.25 -11.12
N THR A 53 -2.55 -0.55 -10.18
CA THR A 53 -2.84 -2.00 -10.12
C THR A 53 -4.24 -2.30 -9.55
N GLY A 54 -4.95 -1.30 -9.03
CA GLY A 54 -6.26 -1.46 -8.42
C GLY A 54 -6.24 -2.07 -7.01
N LEU A 55 -5.05 -2.24 -6.41
CA LEU A 55 -4.88 -2.79 -5.06
C LEU A 55 -5.67 -1.99 -4.01
N THR A 56 -5.70 -0.66 -4.12
CA THR A 56 -6.45 0.21 -3.18
C THR A 56 -7.92 -0.19 -3.08
N ARG A 57 -8.60 -0.26 -4.22
CA ARG A 57 -10.01 -0.65 -4.33
C ARG A 57 -10.22 -2.12 -3.97
N ALA A 58 -9.33 -3.00 -4.43
CA ALA A 58 -9.43 -4.43 -4.16
C ALA A 58 -9.35 -4.74 -2.65
N LEU A 59 -8.43 -4.11 -1.93
CA LEU A 59 -8.34 -4.24 -0.47
C LEU A 59 -9.57 -3.69 0.23
N SER A 60 -10.00 -2.46 -0.11
CA SER A 60 -11.20 -1.85 0.48
C SER A 60 -12.43 -2.76 0.32
N ALA A 61 -12.64 -3.33 -0.87
CA ALA A 61 -13.72 -4.29 -1.12
C ALA A 61 -13.54 -5.61 -0.36
N ALA A 62 -12.31 -6.15 -0.33
CA ALA A 62 -12.03 -7.45 0.28
C ALA A 62 -12.27 -7.45 1.79
N VAL A 63 -11.95 -6.36 2.49
CA VAL A 63 -12.13 -6.25 3.95
C VAL A 63 -13.37 -5.46 4.37
N ALA A 64 -14.22 -5.06 3.42
CA ALA A 64 -15.51 -4.42 3.70
C ALA A 64 -16.41 -5.21 4.67
N PRO A 65 -16.47 -6.56 4.64
CA PRO A 65 -17.30 -7.32 5.57
C PRO A 65 -16.95 -7.12 7.06
N TRP A 66 -15.71 -6.76 7.39
CA TRP A 66 -15.25 -6.50 8.75
C TRP A 66 -15.33 -5.03 9.14
N ARG A 67 -15.84 -4.17 8.24
CA ARG A 67 -15.97 -2.74 8.51
C ARG A 67 -17.14 -2.50 9.48
N LYS A 68 -16.85 -1.87 10.62
CA LYS A 68 -17.90 -1.40 11.54
C LYS A 68 -18.74 -0.31 10.85
N PRO A 69 -20.08 -0.27 11.03
CA PRO A 69 -20.92 0.75 10.42
C PRO A 69 -20.51 2.20 10.76
N SER A 70 -19.99 2.43 11.96
CA SER A 70 -19.50 3.72 12.43
C SER A 70 -18.05 4.04 12.04
N ALA A 71 -17.38 3.16 11.29
CA ALA A 71 -15.97 3.33 10.95
C ALA A 71 -15.78 4.49 9.96
N THR A 72 -15.11 5.54 10.42
CA THR A 72 -14.72 6.68 9.59
C THR A 72 -13.58 6.34 8.63
N HIS A 73 -12.64 5.50 9.05
CA HIS A 73 -11.53 5.05 8.22
C HIS A 73 -11.92 3.79 7.43
N ASP A 74 -11.51 3.74 6.17
CA ASP A 74 -11.63 2.53 5.36
C ASP A 74 -10.59 1.48 5.82
N PRO A 75 -11.01 0.24 6.13
CA PRO A 75 -10.09 -0.78 6.63
C PRO A 75 -9.06 -1.22 5.59
N GLY A 76 -9.40 -1.22 4.30
CA GLY A 76 -8.44 -1.52 3.23
C GLY A 76 -7.36 -0.45 3.11
N LYS A 77 -7.73 0.82 3.27
CA LYS A 77 -6.81 1.96 3.36
C LYS A 77 -5.87 1.83 4.55
N ILE A 78 -6.37 1.45 5.74
CA ILE A 78 -5.51 1.23 6.92
C ILE A 78 -4.49 0.11 6.67
N LEU A 79 -4.90 -1.02 6.09
CA LEU A 79 -3.99 -2.10 5.75
C LEU A 79 -2.92 -1.67 4.74
N LEU A 80 -3.31 -0.86 3.75
CA LEU A 80 -2.38 -0.32 2.78
C LEU A 80 -1.41 0.69 3.39
N ASP A 81 -1.87 1.55 4.30
CA ASP A 81 -1.01 2.46 5.06
C ASP A 81 0.02 1.70 5.89
N LEU A 82 -0.37 0.60 6.54
CA LEU A 82 0.58 -0.26 7.27
C LEU A 82 1.61 -0.87 6.34
N ALA A 83 1.20 -1.36 5.16
CA ALA A 83 2.13 -1.88 4.16
C ALA A 83 3.11 -0.80 3.66
N VAL A 84 2.64 0.44 3.51
CA VAL A 84 3.49 1.59 3.16
C VAL A 84 4.44 1.92 4.31
N ALA A 85 3.98 1.93 5.56
CA ALA A 85 4.84 2.18 6.72
C ALA A 85 5.98 1.15 6.80
N VAL A 86 5.68 -0.15 6.59
CA VAL A 86 6.70 -1.20 6.50
C VAL A 86 7.67 -0.97 5.34
N ALA A 87 7.17 -0.59 4.17
CA ALA A 87 8.03 -0.28 3.01
C ALA A 87 8.94 0.94 3.23
N LEU A 88 8.58 1.83 4.17
CA LEU A 88 9.40 2.97 4.58
C LEU A 88 10.32 2.66 5.77
N GLY A 89 10.38 1.39 6.19
CA GLY A 89 11.26 0.92 7.27
C GLY A 89 10.60 0.80 8.63
N GLY A 90 9.28 0.91 8.73
CA GLY A 90 8.55 0.61 9.97
C GLY A 90 8.58 -0.89 10.28
N ASP A 91 8.68 -1.22 11.56
CA ASP A 91 8.71 -2.60 12.07
C ASP A 91 7.55 -2.89 13.05
N CYS A 92 6.77 -1.87 13.41
CA CYS A 92 5.63 -2.00 14.29
C CYS A 92 4.38 -1.26 13.78
N LEU A 93 3.21 -1.60 14.33
CA LEU A 93 1.94 -0.96 13.93
C LEU A 93 1.88 0.54 14.25
N ALA A 94 2.65 1.01 15.25
CA ALA A 94 2.67 2.41 15.66
C ALA A 94 3.45 3.29 14.68
N ASP A 95 4.33 2.73 13.84
CA ASP A 95 5.09 3.47 12.83
C ASP A 95 4.21 4.07 11.74
N ILE A 96 2.93 3.68 11.67
CA ILE A 96 1.92 4.37 10.88
C ILE A 96 1.80 5.86 11.25
N ALA A 97 2.24 6.26 12.44
CA ALA A 97 2.37 7.65 12.85
C ALA A 97 3.25 8.47 11.89
N LEU A 98 4.31 7.87 11.31
CA LEU A 98 5.14 8.52 10.29
C LEU A 98 4.31 9.03 9.10
N LEU A 99 3.29 8.27 8.70
CA LEU A 99 2.41 8.65 7.61
C LEU A 99 1.42 9.76 8.05
N ARG A 100 1.00 9.75 9.32
CA ARG A 100 0.12 10.79 9.89
C ARG A 100 0.79 12.16 9.90
N GLU A 101 2.10 12.22 10.10
CA GLU A 101 2.87 13.48 10.07
C GLU A 101 2.93 14.11 8.67
N GLN A 102 2.52 13.39 7.62
CA GLN A 102 2.56 13.87 6.24
C GLN A 102 1.21 13.74 5.52
N PRO A 103 0.17 14.45 6.00
CA PRO A 103 -1.18 14.36 5.45
C PRO A 103 -1.28 14.84 4.00
N ALA A 104 -0.33 15.68 3.55
CA ALA A 104 -0.24 16.09 2.15
C ALA A 104 -0.01 14.90 1.21
N VAL A 105 0.76 13.88 1.64
CA VAL A 105 1.07 12.68 0.84
C VAL A 105 0.07 11.56 1.12
N PHE A 106 -0.21 11.28 2.39
CA PHE A 106 -0.93 10.08 2.82
C PHE A 106 -2.41 10.32 3.12
N GLY A 107 -2.85 11.58 3.11
CA GLY A 107 -4.22 11.96 3.47
C GLY A 107 -4.54 11.64 4.92
N ARG A 108 -5.78 11.24 5.19
CA ARG A 108 -6.22 10.81 6.53
C ARG A 108 -5.66 9.43 6.84
N VAL A 109 -4.82 9.34 7.85
CA VAL A 109 -4.25 8.08 8.35
C VAL A 109 -4.82 7.80 9.75
N ALA A 110 -5.11 6.54 10.05
CA ALA A 110 -5.74 6.14 11.32
C ALA A 110 -4.78 6.28 12.51
N SER A 111 -5.33 6.55 13.69
CA SER A 111 -4.58 6.54 14.95
C SER A 111 -4.26 5.11 15.41
N ASP A 112 -3.25 4.95 16.26
CA ASP A 112 -2.80 3.64 16.73
C ASP A 112 -3.91 2.82 17.43
N PRO A 113 -4.78 3.41 18.28
CA PRO A 113 -5.92 2.67 18.85
C PRO A 113 -6.93 2.22 17.79
N THR A 114 -7.06 2.94 16.68
CA THR A 114 -7.96 2.58 15.58
C THR A 114 -7.36 1.44 14.77
N VAL A 115 -6.06 1.47 14.51
CA VAL A 115 -5.31 0.37 13.89
C VAL A 115 -5.39 -0.88 14.76
N SER A 116 -5.05 -0.78 16.05
CA SER A 116 -5.10 -1.91 16.98
C SER A 116 -6.47 -2.57 17.00
N ARG A 117 -7.57 -1.81 17.13
CA ARG A 117 -8.94 -2.34 17.10
C ARG A 117 -9.30 -3.00 15.76
N LEU A 118 -8.84 -2.45 14.63
CA LEU A 118 -9.04 -3.08 13.33
C LEU A 118 -8.31 -4.42 13.28
N ILE A 119 -7.03 -4.46 13.65
CA ILE A 119 -6.23 -5.69 13.65
C ILE A 119 -6.86 -6.74 14.58
N THR A 120 -7.34 -6.37 15.76
CA THR A 120 -8.10 -7.28 16.64
C THR A 120 -9.34 -7.84 15.95
N THR A 121 -10.10 -6.98 15.24
CA THR A 121 -11.32 -7.40 14.53
C THR A 121 -11.00 -8.37 13.38
N LEU A 122 -9.93 -8.10 12.62
CA LEU A 122 -9.49 -8.95 11.52
C LEU A 122 -8.89 -10.27 12.02
N ALA A 123 -8.14 -10.24 13.12
CA ALA A 123 -7.51 -11.42 13.70
C ALA A 123 -8.52 -12.43 14.25
N ALA A 124 -9.72 -11.99 14.63
CA ALA A 124 -10.79 -12.88 15.09
C ALA A 124 -11.25 -13.88 14.01
N ASP A 125 -10.98 -13.61 12.73
CA ASP A 125 -11.29 -14.48 11.60
C ASP A 125 -10.11 -14.49 10.60
N ALA A 126 -8.90 -14.72 11.14
CA ALA A 126 -7.65 -14.55 10.40
C ALA A 126 -7.60 -15.37 9.10
N GLY A 127 -8.08 -16.62 9.10
CA GLY A 127 -8.07 -17.48 7.91
C GLY A 127 -8.88 -16.90 6.73
N THR A 128 -10.10 -16.44 7.01
CA THR A 128 -10.98 -15.84 5.99
C THR A 128 -10.44 -14.48 5.54
N VAL A 129 -9.95 -13.66 6.49
CA VAL A 129 -9.36 -12.35 6.18
C VAL A 129 -8.13 -12.49 5.30
N LEU A 130 -7.18 -13.37 5.65
CA LEU A 130 -5.98 -13.61 4.86
C LEU A 130 -6.35 -14.09 3.45
N SER A 131 -7.32 -15.01 3.33
CA SER A 131 -7.83 -15.46 2.03
C SER A 131 -8.48 -14.33 1.21
N ALA A 132 -9.13 -13.37 1.85
CA ALA A 132 -9.65 -12.17 1.19
C ALA A 132 -8.53 -11.24 0.71
N ILE A 133 -7.53 -10.99 1.55
CA ILE A 133 -6.34 -10.18 1.22
C ILE A 133 -5.55 -10.81 0.07
N ASP A 134 -5.35 -12.12 0.09
CA ASP A 134 -4.63 -12.83 -0.97
C ASP A 134 -5.34 -12.76 -2.32
N ARG A 135 -6.67 -12.86 -2.33
CA ARG A 135 -7.46 -12.62 -3.55
C ARG A 135 -7.29 -11.19 -4.06
N ALA A 136 -7.33 -10.19 -3.17
CA ALA A 136 -7.10 -8.79 -3.56
C ALA A 136 -5.69 -8.58 -4.14
N ARG A 137 -4.66 -9.15 -3.50
CA ARG A 137 -3.27 -9.11 -3.98
C ARG A 137 -3.10 -9.83 -5.31
N ALA A 138 -3.71 -11.00 -5.49
CA ALA A 138 -3.67 -11.76 -6.74
C ALA A 138 -4.31 -10.97 -7.89
N ALA A 139 -5.46 -10.34 -7.64
CA ALA A 139 -6.11 -9.47 -8.62
C ALA A 139 -5.23 -8.27 -8.99
N ALA A 140 -4.61 -7.59 -8.01
CA ALA A 140 -3.70 -6.48 -8.27
C ALA A 140 -2.46 -6.92 -9.07
N ARG A 141 -1.88 -8.08 -8.72
CA ARG A 141 -0.74 -8.68 -9.43
C ARG A 141 -1.07 -8.98 -10.88
N LYS A 142 -2.26 -9.55 -11.15
CA LYS A 142 -2.73 -9.81 -12.52
C LYS A 142 -2.78 -8.51 -13.35
N HIS A 143 -3.26 -7.41 -12.79
CA HIS A 143 -3.25 -6.11 -13.48
C HIS A 143 -1.82 -5.59 -13.69
N ALA A 144 -0.96 -5.71 -12.69
CA ALA A 144 0.45 -5.31 -12.80
C ALA A 144 1.17 -6.05 -13.94
N TRP A 145 0.98 -7.36 -14.04
CA TRP A 145 1.53 -8.17 -15.13
C TRP A 145 0.89 -7.85 -16.47
N GLY A 146 -0.42 -7.61 -16.50
CA GLY A 146 -1.10 -7.10 -17.69
C GLY A 146 -0.47 -5.81 -18.23
N HIS A 147 -0.01 -4.91 -17.36
CA HIS A 147 0.72 -3.70 -17.78
C HIS A 147 2.13 -3.99 -18.31
N ALA A 148 2.79 -5.04 -17.83
CA ALA A 148 4.12 -5.44 -18.31
C ALA A 148 4.08 -6.12 -19.69
N GLY A 149 2.93 -6.68 -20.10
CA GLY A 149 2.74 -7.27 -21.42
C GLY A 149 3.74 -8.39 -21.70
N LYS A 150 4.55 -8.25 -22.76
CA LYS A 150 5.58 -9.26 -23.11
C LYS A 150 6.72 -9.39 -22.10
N LEU A 151 6.88 -8.40 -21.22
CA LEU A 151 7.87 -8.38 -20.15
C LEU A 151 7.32 -8.99 -18.85
N ALA A 152 6.05 -9.41 -18.83
CA ALA A 152 5.48 -10.05 -17.66
C ALA A 152 6.14 -11.42 -17.43
N PRO A 153 6.36 -11.82 -16.17
CA PRO A 153 6.97 -13.11 -15.86
C PRO A 153 6.09 -14.27 -16.33
N ASP A 154 4.78 -14.04 -16.49
CA ASP A 154 3.81 -14.99 -17.00
C ASP A 154 3.63 -15.01 -18.52
N HIS A 155 4.41 -14.21 -19.24
CA HIS A 155 4.33 -14.15 -20.69
C HIS A 155 4.90 -15.40 -21.35
N GLY A 156 4.02 -16.17 -22.01
CA GLY A 156 4.43 -17.33 -22.81
C GLY A 156 4.96 -18.49 -21.96
N ILE A 157 4.58 -18.56 -20.68
CA ILE A 157 4.80 -19.75 -19.86
C ILE A 157 3.91 -20.88 -20.37
N ASP A 158 4.48 -22.06 -20.52
CA ASP A 158 3.75 -23.32 -20.66
C ASP A 158 4.51 -24.45 -19.93
N ALA A 159 4.02 -25.69 -20.05
CA ALA A 159 4.66 -26.85 -19.41
C ALA A 159 6.09 -27.12 -19.91
N THR A 160 6.44 -26.68 -21.11
CA THR A 160 7.78 -26.83 -21.72
C THR A 160 8.68 -25.62 -21.47
N ARG A 161 8.09 -24.48 -21.10
CA ARG A 161 8.76 -23.22 -20.78
C ARG A 161 8.22 -22.67 -19.45
N PRO A 162 8.47 -23.34 -18.32
CA PRO A 162 7.94 -22.92 -17.02
C PRO A 162 8.57 -21.60 -16.55
N LEU A 163 7.89 -20.89 -15.65
CA LEU A 163 8.51 -19.80 -14.89
C LEU A 163 9.49 -20.40 -13.89
N ILE A 164 10.77 -20.12 -14.10
CA ILE A 164 11.83 -20.54 -13.19
C ILE A 164 11.98 -19.45 -12.13
N ILE A 165 11.67 -19.80 -10.89
CA ILE A 165 11.91 -18.96 -9.71
C ILE A 165 13.19 -19.47 -9.08
N ASP A 166 14.27 -18.74 -9.27
CA ASP A 166 15.50 -18.99 -8.54
C ASP A 166 15.36 -18.41 -7.13
N LEU A 167 15.55 -19.24 -6.11
CA LEU A 167 15.42 -18.85 -4.72
C LEU A 167 16.80 -18.99 -4.06
N ASP A 168 17.61 -17.94 -4.18
CA ASP A 168 18.82 -17.79 -3.38
C ASP A 168 18.42 -17.43 -1.94
N ALA A 169 17.92 -18.41 -1.19
CA ALA A 169 17.66 -18.28 0.23
C ALA A 169 18.34 -19.43 0.98
N THR A 170 19.16 -19.08 1.98
CA THR A 170 19.47 -20.01 3.06
C THR A 170 18.15 -20.29 3.79
N LEU A 171 17.72 -21.54 3.85
CA LEU A 171 16.61 -21.96 4.71
C LEU A 171 16.98 -21.65 6.16
N VAL A 172 16.48 -20.52 6.69
CA VAL A 172 16.53 -20.24 8.12
C VAL A 172 15.28 -20.87 8.72
N THR A 173 15.46 -21.88 9.57
CA THR A 173 14.36 -22.36 10.41
C THR A 173 13.95 -21.22 11.32
N ALA A 174 12.73 -20.69 11.13
CA ALA A 174 12.11 -19.78 12.08
C ALA A 174 11.82 -20.57 13.37
N HIS A 175 12.76 -20.56 14.31
CA HIS A 175 12.59 -21.14 15.63
C HIS A 175 11.66 -20.23 16.44
N SER A 176 10.56 -20.79 16.97
CA SER A 176 9.68 -20.14 17.92
C SER A 176 9.85 -20.83 19.26
N GLU A 177 10.29 -20.11 20.29
CA GLU A 177 10.42 -20.64 21.67
C GLU A 177 9.05 -20.91 22.35
N LYS A 178 7.93 -20.82 21.63
CA LYS A 178 6.58 -20.99 22.20
C LYS A 178 6.03 -22.41 22.02
N GLU A 179 6.63 -23.39 22.68
CA GLU A 179 6.02 -24.72 22.83
C GLU A 179 5.41 -24.99 24.22
N HIS A 180 5.49 -24.05 25.17
CA HIS A 180 4.87 -24.20 26.51
C HIS A 180 4.20 -22.90 27.04
N ALA A 181 3.24 -22.35 26.30
CA ALA A 181 2.28 -21.37 26.82
C ALA A 181 0.84 -21.82 26.55
#